data_AF-A0A246WQX9-F1
#
_entry.id   AF-A0A246WQX9-F1
#
_cell.length_a   1.000
_cell.length_b   1.000
_cell.length_c   1.000
_cell.angle_alpha   90.00
_cell.angle_beta   90.00
_cell.angle_gamma   90.00
#
_symmetry.space_group_name_H-M   'P 1'
#
loop_
_entity.id
_entity.type
_entity.pdbx_description
1 polymer ?
#
loop_
_entity_poly.entity_id
_entity_poly.type
_entity_poly.pdbx_seq_one_letter_code
_entity_poly.pdbx_strand_id
1 'polypeptide(L)'
;MPRAITDKDVQLIVEMIRNWPKKEPFKWETICIGTRTILGYEPTRQALHKKPALVNAYKVKKKQLRSEADRISNVTRPRTTLEAMERIAKLQEENDQLKAEIVKMAEIAQRFIYNASIHGLKREQLMRPLVEKKLQS
;
A
#
# COMPACT_ATOMS: atom_id res chain seq x y z
N MET A 1 -1.81 0.40 -39.71
CA MET A 1 -1.91 -0.96 -39.11
C MET A 1 -1.56 -0.86 -37.63
N PRO A 2 -2.23 -1.58 -36.72
CA PRO A 2 -1.87 -1.54 -35.30
C PRO A 2 -0.45 -2.05 -35.11
N ARG A 3 0.39 -1.27 -34.42
CA ARG A 3 1.78 -1.65 -34.11
C ARG A 3 1.82 -2.74 -33.04
N ALA A 4 2.86 -3.55 -33.02
CA ALA A 4 3.05 -4.53 -31.96
C ALA A 4 3.23 -3.82 -30.60
N ILE A 5 2.60 -4.35 -29.55
CA ILE A 5 2.78 -3.86 -28.18
C ILE A 5 4.15 -4.32 -27.67
N THR A 6 5.05 -3.36 -27.53
CA THR A 6 6.42 -3.58 -27.04
C THR A 6 6.44 -3.76 -25.51
N ASP A 7 7.54 -4.24 -24.97
CA ASP A 7 7.67 -4.40 -23.51
C ASP A 7 7.67 -3.06 -22.77
N LYS A 8 8.18 -1.99 -23.41
CA LYS A 8 8.07 -0.62 -22.89
C LYS A 8 6.62 -0.17 -22.79
N ASP A 9 5.82 -0.44 -23.83
CA ASP A 9 4.38 -0.13 -23.79
C ASP A 9 3.68 -0.93 -22.68
N VAL A 10 4.04 -2.21 -22.50
CA VAL A 10 3.51 -3.04 -21.41
C VAL A 10 3.81 -2.42 -20.04
N GLN A 11 5.05 -1.94 -19.81
CA GLN A 11 5.42 -1.31 -18.54
C GLN A 11 4.60 -0.05 -18.26
N LEU A 12 4.44 0.82 -19.25
CA LEU A 12 3.64 2.05 -19.13
C LEU A 12 2.17 1.71 -18.84
N ILE A 13 1.60 0.71 -19.50
CA ILE A 13 0.22 0.26 -19.27
C ILE A 13 0.09 -0.37 -17.86
N VAL A 14 1.09 -1.12 -17.39
CA VAL A 14 1.11 -1.64 -16.01
C VAL A 14 1.06 -0.49 -15.00
N GLU A 15 1.86 0.55 -15.22
CA GLU A 15 1.88 1.73 -14.35
C GLU A 15 0.54 2.47 -14.37
N MET A 16 -0.04 2.68 -15.55
CA MET A 16 -1.39 3.24 -15.71
C MET A 16 -2.43 2.42 -14.94
N ILE A 17 -2.41 1.09 -15.03
CA ILE A 17 -3.32 0.20 -14.30
C ILE A 17 -3.12 0.34 -12.78
N ARG A 18 -1.87 0.40 -12.30
CA ARG A 18 -1.56 0.58 -10.88
C ARG A 18 -2.05 1.92 -10.36
N ASN A 19 -1.92 2.97 -11.15
CA ASN A 19 -2.29 4.34 -10.81
C ASN A 19 -3.71 4.71 -11.27
N TRP A 20 -4.55 3.72 -11.59
CA TRP A 20 -5.89 3.98 -12.13
C TRP A 20 -6.72 4.89 -11.20
N PRO A 21 -7.41 5.92 -11.75
CA PRO A 21 -8.21 6.86 -10.98
C PRO A 21 -9.33 6.17 -10.18
N LYS A 22 -9.51 6.56 -8.92
CA LYS A 22 -10.56 5.98 -8.04
C LYS A 22 -11.99 6.28 -8.52
N LYS A 23 -12.19 7.37 -9.30
CA LYS A 23 -13.50 7.83 -9.76
C LYS A 23 -13.94 7.17 -11.07
N GLU A 24 -13.04 6.47 -11.76
CA GLU A 24 -13.33 5.84 -13.04
C GLU A 24 -13.61 4.34 -12.90
N PRO A 25 -14.54 3.79 -13.70
CA PRO A 25 -14.82 2.37 -13.68
C PRO A 25 -13.57 1.56 -14.06
N PHE A 26 -13.14 0.68 -13.16
CA PHE A 26 -11.99 -0.20 -13.39
C PHE A 26 -12.42 -1.50 -14.08
N LYS A 27 -12.53 -1.46 -15.42
CA LYS A 27 -12.91 -2.59 -16.29
C LYS A 27 -11.92 -2.74 -17.45
N TRP A 28 -11.95 -3.86 -18.15
CA TRP A 28 -11.04 -4.07 -19.28
C TRP A 28 -11.32 -3.11 -20.43
N GLU A 29 -12.59 -2.77 -20.64
CA GLU A 29 -13.05 -1.86 -21.68
C GLU A 29 -12.46 -0.46 -21.46
N THR A 30 -12.51 0.04 -20.23
CA THR A 30 -11.94 1.35 -19.88
C THR A 30 -10.43 1.36 -19.92
N ILE A 31 -9.78 0.24 -19.57
CA ILE A 31 -8.33 0.08 -19.74
C ILE A 31 -7.95 0.14 -21.22
N CYS A 32 -8.69 -0.54 -22.12
CA CYS A 32 -8.42 -0.49 -23.56
C CYS A 32 -8.48 0.96 -24.07
N ILE A 33 -9.52 1.70 -23.71
CA ILE A 33 -9.65 3.14 -24.04
C ILE A 33 -8.45 3.94 -23.47
N GLY A 34 -8.12 3.71 -22.20
CA GLY A 34 -7.00 4.39 -21.53
C GLY A 34 -5.65 4.14 -22.20
N THR A 35 -5.41 2.95 -22.75
CA THR A 35 -4.16 2.65 -23.46
C THR A 35 -3.97 3.46 -24.76
N ARG A 36 -5.00 4.13 -25.28
CA ARG A 36 -4.88 5.00 -26.45
C ARG A 36 -3.86 6.12 -26.26
N THR A 37 -3.73 6.66 -25.05
CA THR A 37 -2.75 7.71 -24.73
C THR A 37 -1.30 7.22 -24.81
N ILE A 38 -1.07 5.92 -24.61
CA ILE A 38 0.24 5.28 -24.63
C ILE A 38 0.55 4.70 -26.02
N LEU A 39 -0.42 3.99 -26.60
CA LEU A 39 -0.25 3.23 -27.83
C LEU A 39 -0.55 4.03 -29.10
N GLY A 40 -1.34 5.09 -28.99
CA GLY A 40 -1.90 5.86 -30.12
C GLY A 40 -3.12 5.20 -30.77
N TYR A 41 -3.55 4.03 -30.27
CA TYR A 41 -4.73 3.30 -30.73
C TYR A 41 -5.35 2.50 -29.58
N GLU A 42 -6.57 2.02 -29.77
CA GLU A 42 -7.27 1.19 -28.79
C GLU A 42 -7.10 -0.31 -29.13
N PRO A 43 -6.29 -1.06 -28.37
CA PRO A 43 -6.13 -2.49 -28.56
C PRO A 43 -7.36 -3.24 -28.06
N THR A 44 -7.58 -4.45 -28.58
CA THR A 44 -8.61 -5.33 -28.04
C THR A 44 -8.18 -5.90 -26.69
N ARG A 45 -9.15 -6.22 -25.83
CA ARG A 45 -8.90 -6.92 -24.56
C ARG A 45 -8.05 -8.18 -24.74
N GLN A 46 -8.28 -8.93 -25.83
CA GLN A 46 -7.51 -10.15 -26.12
C GLN A 46 -6.02 -9.84 -26.34
N ALA A 47 -5.69 -8.73 -27.00
CA ALA A 47 -4.31 -8.32 -27.21
C ALA A 47 -3.59 -7.98 -25.90
N LEU A 48 -4.27 -7.27 -24.98
CA LEU A 48 -3.72 -6.97 -23.65
C LEU A 48 -3.63 -8.24 -22.76
N HIS A 49 -4.63 -9.12 -22.83
CA HIS A 49 -4.67 -10.32 -22.00
C HIS A 49 -3.59 -11.36 -22.36
N LYS A 50 -3.05 -11.33 -23.59
CA LYS A 50 -1.88 -12.13 -23.97
C LYS A 50 -0.60 -11.75 -23.22
N LYS A 51 -0.56 -10.60 -22.54
CA LYS A 51 0.60 -10.12 -21.78
C LYS A 51 0.40 -10.41 -20.27
N PRO A 52 1.13 -11.38 -19.68
CA PRO A 52 0.92 -11.79 -18.28
C PRO A 52 1.08 -10.65 -17.27
N ALA A 53 1.99 -9.71 -17.52
CA ALA A 53 2.23 -8.56 -16.66
C ALA A 53 0.98 -7.67 -16.51
N LEU A 54 0.22 -7.47 -17.60
CA LEU A 54 -1.02 -6.70 -17.59
C LEU A 54 -2.13 -7.41 -16.83
N VAL A 55 -2.26 -8.72 -17.03
CA VAL A 55 -3.23 -9.55 -16.31
C VAL A 55 -2.94 -9.52 -14.80
N ASN A 56 -1.66 -9.61 -14.42
CA ASN A 56 -1.25 -9.52 -13.02
C ASN A 56 -1.56 -8.14 -12.43
N ALA A 57 -1.17 -7.06 -13.12
CA ALA A 57 -1.45 -5.69 -12.69
C ALA A 57 -2.96 -5.46 -12.47
N TYR A 58 -3.79 -5.96 -13.40
CA TYR A 58 -5.24 -5.90 -13.29
C TYR A 58 -5.77 -6.62 -12.04
N LYS A 59 -5.32 -7.87 -11.81
CA LYS A 59 -5.72 -8.66 -10.64
C LYS A 59 -5.34 -7.99 -9.33
N VAL A 60 -4.10 -7.50 -9.22
CA VAL A 60 -3.60 -6.80 -8.03
C VAL A 60 -4.44 -5.56 -7.75
N LYS A 61 -4.64 -4.68 -8.75
CA LYS A 61 -5.43 -3.46 -8.58
C LYS A 61 -6.89 -3.78 -8.24
N LYS A 62 -7.49 -4.79 -8.86
CA LYS A 62 -8.86 -5.22 -8.54
C LYS A 62 -9.00 -5.73 -7.10
N LYS A 63 -8.00 -6.47 -6.60
CA LYS A 63 -7.95 -6.90 -5.20
C LYS A 63 -7.82 -5.72 -4.25
N GLN A 64 -6.97 -4.74 -4.57
CA GLN A 64 -6.84 -3.51 -3.79
C GLN A 64 -8.16 -2.73 -3.73
N LEU A 65 -8.83 -2.54 -4.86
CA LEU A 65 -10.12 -1.83 -4.90
C LEU A 65 -11.21 -2.56 -4.09
N ARG A 66 -11.23 -3.90 -4.13
CA ARG A 66 -12.12 -4.70 -3.28
C ARG A 66 -11.79 -4.55 -1.80
N SER A 67 -10.52 -4.72 -1.42
CA SER A 67 -10.09 -4.57 -0.03
C SER A 67 -10.38 -3.16 0.51
N GLU A 68 -10.27 -2.13 -0.32
CA GLU A 68 -10.63 -0.77 0.06
C GLU A 68 -12.15 -0.63 0.24
N ALA A 69 -12.94 -1.18 -0.68
CA ALA A 69 -14.40 -1.20 -0.56
C ALA A 69 -14.86 -1.96 0.70
N ASP A 70 -14.23 -3.11 1.01
CA ASP A 70 -14.52 -3.92 2.19
C ASP A 70 -14.16 -3.18 3.48
N ARG A 71 -13.04 -2.44 3.48
CA ARG A 71 -12.67 -1.56 4.60
C ARG A 71 -13.72 -0.48 4.80
N ILE A 72 -14.18 0.16 3.73
CA ILE A 72 -15.21 1.22 3.81
C ILE A 72 -16.57 0.65 4.20
N SER A 73 -16.94 -0.56 3.77
CA SER A 73 -18.21 -1.19 4.13
C SER A 73 -18.23 -1.65 5.59
N ASN A 74 -17.08 -2.03 6.14
CA ASN A 74 -16.95 -2.43 7.55
C ASN A 74 -16.75 -1.24 8.50
N VAL A 75 -16.56 -0.02 7.98
CA VAL A 75 -16.57 1.19 8.80
C VAL A 75 -18.02 1.59 9.01
N THR A 76 -18.47 1.53 10.28
CA THR A 76 -19.73 2.14 10.70
C THR A 76 -19.72 3.60 10.27
N ARG A 77 -20.58 3.93 9.30
CA ARG A 77 -20.71 5.30 8.79
C ARG A 77 -21.20 6.18 9.93
N PRO A 78 -20.53 7.31 10.20
CA PRO A 78 -21.04 8.26 11.18
C PRO A 78 -22.41 8.75 10.72
N ARG A 79 -23.35 8.86 11.66
CA ARG A 79 -24.74 9.25 11.39
C ARG A 79 -24.84 10.75 11.10
N THR A 80 -23.88 11.54 11.57
CA THR A 80 -23.82 12.99 11.36
C THR A 80 -22.42 13.46 10.96
N THR A 81 -22.35 14.64 10.34
CA THR A 81 -21.07 15.30 10.02
C THR A 81 -20.28 15.63 11.29
N LEU A 82 -20.96 16.00 12.38
CA LEU A 82 -20.32 16.29 13.66
C LEU A 82 -19.62 15.03 14.22
N GLU A 83 -20.30 13.89 14.23
CA GLU A 83 -19.71 12.61 14.67
C GLU A 83 -18.50 12.20 13.80
N ALA A 84 -18.54 12.51 12.49
CA ALA A 84 -17.40 12.31 11.61
C ALA A 84 -16.21 13.20 12.00
N MET A 85 -16.46 14.48 12.29
CA MET A 85 -15.43 15.43 12.71
C MET A 85 -14.83 15.06 14.06
N GLU A 86 -15.65 14.68 15.04
CA GLU A 86 -15.19 14.20 16.35
C GLU A 86 -14.31 12.97 16.23
N ARG A 87 -14.71 12.00 15.38
CA ARG A 87 -13.92 10.80 15.13
C ARG A 87 -12.59 11.11 14.45
N ILE A 88 -12.56 12.06 13.51
CA ILE A 88 -11.32 12.51 12.86
C ILE A 88 -10.40 13.18 13.88
N ALA A 89 -10.93 14.09 14.70
CA ALA A 89 -10.16 14.79 15.73
C ALA A 89 -9.54 13.81 16.72
N LYS A 90 -10.32 12.82 17.20
CA LYS A 90 -9.83 11.76 18.08
C LYS A 90 -8.73 10.92 17.42
N LEU A 91 -8.92 10.51 16.18
CA LEU A 91 -7.90 9.74 15.45
C LEU A 91 -6.62 10.55 15.20
N GLN A 92 -6.73 11.86 14.98
CA GLN A 92 -5.57 12.75 14.86
C GLN A 92 -4.82 12.86 16.18
N GLU A 93 -5.54 13.06 17.29
CA GLU A 93 -4.95 13.10 18.63
C GLU A 93 -4.23 11.79 18.98
N GLU A 94 -4.87 10.64 18.76
CA GLU A 94 -4.25 9.32 18.94
C GLU A 94 -3.00 9.15 18.07
N ASN A 95 -3.04 9.63 16.82
CA ASN A 95 -1.89 9.56 15.92
C ASN A 95 -0.71 10.39 16.42
N ASP A 96 -0.99 11.60 16.91
CA ASP A 96 0.04 12.50 17.45
C ASP A 96 0.63 11.97 18.75
N GLN A 97 -0.19 11.37 19.62
CA GLN A 97 0.26 10.67 20.82
C GLN A 97 1.17 9.48 20.47
N LEU A 98 0.77 8.64 19.51
CA LEU A 98 1.58 7.50 19.06
C LEU A 98 2.90 7.95 18.44
N LYS A 99 2.91 9.01 17.64
CA LYS A 99 4.16 9.57 17.09
C LYS A 99 5.07 10.07 18.21
N ALA A 100 4.53 10.77 19.21
CA ALA A 100 5.31 11.24 20.34
C ALA A 100 5.89 10.06 21.15
N GLU A 101 5.15 8.97 21.31
CA GLU A 101 5.63 7.76 21.98
C GLU A 101 6.73 7.06 21.17
N ILE A 102 6.61 6.97 19.84
CA ILE A 102 7.66 6.44 18.97
C ILE A 102 8.96 7.25 19.11
N VAL A 103 8.86 8.59 19.15
CA VAL A 103 10.05 9.45 19.35
C VAL A 103 10.71 9.16 20.69
N LYS A 104 9.94 9.06 21.77
CA LYS A 104 10.47 8.71 23.10
C LYS A 104 11.12 7.32 23.12
N MET A 105 10.48 6.32 22.50
CA MET A 105 11.05 4.98 22.38
C MET A 105 12.36 4.98 21.58
N ALA A 106 12.43 5.76 20.50
CA ALA A 106 13.64 5.91 19.70
C ALA A 106 14.79 6.55 20.50
N GLU A 107 14.50 7.57 21.31
CA GLU A 107 15.48 8.19 22.20
C GLU A 107 16.02 7.19 23.23
N ILE A 108 15.14 6.40 23.85
CA ILE A 108 15.51 5.36 24.82
C ILE A 108 16.36 4.29 24.13
N ALA A 109 15.95 3.82 22.95
CA ALA A 109 16.70 2.86 22.17
C ALA A 109 18.10 3.40 21.80
N GLN A 110 18.20 4.67 21.43
CA GLN A 110 19.49 5.30 21.11
C GLN A 110 20.42 5.34 22.33
N ARG A 111 19.90 5.66 23.52
CA ARG A 111 20.66 5.61 24.78
C ARG A 111 21.14 4.20 25.09
N PHE A 112 20.29 3.19 24.92
CA PHE A 112 20.69 1.80 25.11
C PHE A 112 21.77 1.37 24.11
N ILE A 113 21.63 1.70 22.84
CA ILE A 113 22.62 1.37 21.80
C ILE A 113 23.97 2.05 22.11
N TYR A 114 23.94 3.33 22.49
CA TYR A 114 25.16 4.07 22.87
C TYR A 114 25.84 3.45 24.09
N ASN A 115 25.09 3.20 25.17
CA ASN A 115 25.65 2.60 26.38
C ASN A 115 26.15 1.17 26.13
N ALA A 116 25.45 0.41 25.29
CA ALA A 116 25.89 -0.93 24.92
C ALA A 116 27.21 -0.90 24.13
N SER A 117 27.37 0.04 23.20
CA SER A 117 28.58 0.12 22.37
C SER A 117 29.81 0.51 23.19
N ILE A 118 29.69 1.46 24.13
CA ILE A 118 30.81 1.81 25.03
C ILE A 118 31.20 0.67 25.97
N HIS A 119 30.29 -0.27 26.23
CA HIS A 119 30.54 -1.50 27.00
C HIS A 119 30.90 -2.70 26.11
N GLY A 120 31.19 -2.49 24.82
CA GLY A 120 31.70 -3.53 23.91
C GLY A 120 30.64 -4.52 23.41
N LEU A 121 29.36 -4.27 23.64
CA LEU A 121 28.28 -5.08 23.10
C LEU A 121 28.11 -4.79 21.60
N LYS A 122 28.05 -5.87 20.81
CA LYS A 122 27.81 -5.80 19.37
C LYS A 122 26.31 -5.77 19.06
N ARG A 123 25.96 -5.16 17.93
CA ARG A 123 24.57 -5.06 17.44
C ARG A 123 23.90 -6.43 17.37
N GLU A 124 24.61 -7.46 16.93
CA GLU A 124 24.07 -8.82 16.80
C GLU A 124 23.68 -9.42 18.14
N GLN A 125 24.33 -8.99 19.24
CA GLN A 125 23.98 -9.42 20.60
C GLN A 125 22.72 -8.71 21.10
N LEU A 126 22.57 -7.41 20.79
CA LEU A 126 21.40 -6.60 21.15
C LEU A 126 20.14 -7.02 20.39
N MET A 127 20.31 -7.50 19.15
CA MET A 127 19.22 -7.91 18.27
C MET A 127 18.87 -9.40 18.38
N ARG A 128 19.45 -10.14 19.34
CA ARG A 128 19.08 -11.54 19.54
C ARG A 128 17.59 -11.64 19.88
N PRO A 129 16.87 -12.65 19.36
CA PRO A 129 15.48 -12.89 19.74
C PRO A 129 15.38 -12.97 21.27
N LEU A 130 14.30 -12.39 21.81
CA LEU A 130 13.98 -12.57 23.23
C LEU A 130 13.80 -14.07 23.47
N VAL A 131 14.56 -14.63 24.42
CA VAL A 131 14.39 -16.02 24.80
C VAL A 131 13.06 -16.10 25.54
N GLU A 132 12.10 -16.87 25.01
CA GLU A 132 10.85 -17.15 25.73
C GLU A 132 11.20 -17.85 27.03
N LYS A 133 11.15 -17.10 28.14
CA LYS A 133 11.21 -17.70 29.47
C LYS A 133 9.91 -18.48 29.62
N LYS A 134 9.93 -19.79 29.34
CA LYS A 134 8.85 -20.69 29.75
C LYS A 134 8.66 -20.45 31.25
N LEU A 135 7.57 -19.80 31.63
CA LEU A 135 7.15 -19.76 33.02
C LEU A 135 7.00 -21.22 33.43
N GLN A 136 7.95 -21.72 34.23
CA GLN A 136 7.77 -22.98 34.93
C GLN A 136 6.67 -22.71 35.97
N SER A 137 5.49 -23.22 35.65
CA SER A 137 4.36 -23.47 36.54
C SER A 137 4.74 -24.37 37.70
#